data_AF-A0A1T4Q747-F1
#
_entry.id   AF-A0A1T4Q747-F1
#
_cell.length_a   1.000
_cell.length_b   1.000
_cell.length_c   1.000
_cell.angle_alpha   90.00
_cell.angle_beta   90.00
_cell.angle_gamma   90.00
#
_symmetry.space_group_name_H-M   'P 1'
#
loop_
_entity.id
_entity.type
_entity.pdbx_description
1 polymer ?
#
loop_
_entity_poly.entity_id
_entity_poly.type
_entity_poly.pdbx_seq_one_letter_code
_entity_poly.pdbx_strand_id
1 'polypeptide(L)'
;MWRVHGRYCPDWAPDNRVPVHARPTPDSEVLDHLDVFAESWFHCQERGALTRLGPASSTWWAAAESPGRVRGWVSQVYFRGAPDDTPDGGLEFCRADDRRGMSRTVPDPVPVAVPWRHAGGR
;
A
#
# COMPACT_ATOMS: atom_id res chain seq x y z
N MET A 1 15.37 -12.07 7.88
CA MET A 1 14.64 -12.90 6.91
C MET A 1 13.16 -12.68 7.16
N TRP A 2 12.43 -12.14 6.18
CA TRP A 2 11.00 -11.85 6.31
C TRP A 2 10.22 -13.15 6.49
N ARG A 3 9.36 -13.25 7.49
CA ARG A 3 8.34 -14.30 7.52
C ARG A 3 7.26 -13.90 6.54
N VAL A 4 7.19 -14.64 5.44
CA VAL A 4 6.18 -14.45 4.41
C VAL A 4 4.92 -15.13 4.90
N HIS A 5 3.83 -14.37 5.05
CA HIS A 5 2.53 -14.91 5.45
C HIS A 5 1.51 -14.64 4.34
N GLY A 6 1.09 -15.72 3.68
CA GLY A 6 -0.21 -15.79 3.02
C GLY A 6 -0.24 -15.62 1.51
N ARG A 7 -1.02 -16.52 0.89
CA ARG A 7 -1.65 -16.41 -0.42
C ARG A 7 -3.02 -15.75 -0.17
N TYR A 8 -3.13 -14.45 -0.39
CA TYR A 8 -4.40 -13.73 -0.23
C TYR A 8 -4.86 -13.14 -1.55
N CYS A 9 -5.97 -13.66 -2.08
CA CYS A 9 -6.64 -13.13 -3.26
C CYS A 9 -7.76 -12.17 -2.78
N PRO A 10 -7.63 -10.86 -3.02
CA PRO A 10 -8.75 -9.94 -2.84
C PRO A 10 -9.87 -10.30 -3.83
N ASP A 11 -11.11 -10.46 -3.40
CA ASP A 11 -12.19 -11.01 -4.24
C ASP A 11 -13.10 -9.98 -4.92
N TRP A 12 -12.93 -8.68 -4.62
CA TRP A 12 -13.89 -7.66 -5.07
C TRP A 12 -13.26 -6.31 -5.48
N ALA A 13 -12.02 -6.29 -5.96
CA ALA A 13 -11.49 -5.05 -6.55
C ALA A 13 -12.28 -4.68 -7.82
N PRO A 14 -12.69 -3.40 -8.02
CA PRO A 14 -13.58 -2.99 -9.11
C PRO A 14 -13.10 -3.42 -10.50
N ASP A 15 -11.78 -3.39 -10.72
CA ASP A 15 -11.14 -3.70 -11.99
C ASP A 15 -10.29 -4.97 -11.94
N ASN A 16 -10.53 -5.86 -10.96
CA ASN A 16 -9.68 -7.02 -10.69
C ASN A 16 -8.20 -6.67 -10.40
N ARG A 17 -7.94 -5.41 -10.02
CA ARG A 17 -6.61 -4.88 -9.71
C ARG A 17 -6.63 -4.13 -8.38
N VAL A 18 -5.65 -4.41 -7.54
CA VAL A 18 -5.50 -3.77 -6.23
C VAL A 18 -4.29 -2.85 -6.25
N PRO A 19 -4.45 -1.54 -5.97
CA PRO A 19 -3.36 -0.59 -6.03
C PRO A 19 -2.32 -0.83 -4.93
N VAL A 20 -1.05 -0.77 -5.30
CA VAL A 20 0.10 -0.80 -4.40
C VAL A 20 0.62 0.63 -4.24
N HIS A 21 0.39 1.22 -3.08
CA HIS A 21 0.69 2.62 -2.79
C HIS A 21 2.11 2.82 -2.23
N ALA A 22 2.70 3.98 -2.52
CA ALA A 22 4.00 4.39 -1.99
C ALA A 22 4.00 4.56 -0.45
N ARG A 23 2.86 4.93 0.12
CA ARG A 23 2.68 5.16 1.57
C ARG A 23 1.35 4.54 2.01
N PRO A 24 1.13 4.28 3.31
CA PRO A 24 -0.15 3.76 3.81
C PRO A 24 -1.21 4.87 3.86
N THR A 25 -1.53 5.45 2.71
CA THR A 25 -2.54 6.49 2.51
C THR A 25 -3.06 6.44 1.08
N PRO A 26 -4.39 6.59 0.85
CA PRO A 26 -4.96 6.44 -0.48
C PRO A 26 -4.52 7.56 -1.44
N ASP A 27 -4.08 8.71 -0.91
CA ASP A 27 -3.63 9.87 -1.70
C ASP A 27 -2.16 9.76 -2.15
N SER A 28 -1.46 8.69 -1.77
CA SER A 28 -0.08 8.49 -2.22
C SER A 28 -0.02 7.83 -3.60
N GLU A 29 1.10 8.08 -4.29
CA GLU A 29 1.39 7.51 -5.61
C GLU A 29 1.16 6.00 -5.64
N VAL A 30 0.47 5.54 -6.69
CA VAL A 30 0.30 4.12 -6.97
C VAL A 30 1.52 3.65 -7.78
N LEU A 31 2.32 2.79 -7.17
CA LEU A 31 3.57 2.29 -7.74
C LEU A 31 3.36 1.08 -8.66
N ASP A 32 2.37 0.26 -8.35
CA ASP A 32 2.01 -0.93 -9.13
C ASP A 32 0.59 -1.38 -8.77
N HIS A 33 0.12 -2.49 -9.36
CA HIS A 33 -1.12 -3.14 -8.98
C HIS A 33 -0.92 -4.65 -8.83
N LEU A 34 -1.55 -5.23 -7.82
CA LEU A 34 -1.71 -6.67 -7.68
C LEU A 34 -2.90 -7.13 -8.53
N ASP A 35 -2.78 -8.30 -9.16
CA ASP A 35 -3.90 -8.98 -9.81
C ASP A 35 -4.64 -9.81 -8.76
N VAL A 36 -5.96 -9.65 -8.67
CA VAL A 36 -6.82 -10.36 -7.71
C VAL A 36 -6.77 -11.89 -7.87
N PHE A 37 -6.47 -12.37 -9.07
CA PHE A 37 -6.39 -13.81 -9.38
C PHE A 37 -4.98 -14.37 -9.22
N ALA A 38 -3.99 -13.51 -8.97
CA ALA A 38 -2.62 -13.91 -8.74
C ALA A 38 -2.30 -14.03 -7.25
N GLU A 39 -1.34 -14.89 -6.94
CA GLU A 39 -0.77 -14.99 -5.61
C GLU A 39 -0.01 -13.70 -5.28
N SER A 40 -0.43 -13.06 -4.19
CA SER A 40 0.16 -11.83 -3.67
C SER A 40 0.75 -12.07 -2.29
N TRP A 41 1.92 -11.49 -2.04
CA TRP A 41 2.65 -11.66 -0.79
C TRP A 41 2.53 -10.42 0.08
N PHE A 42 2.04 -10.62 1.30
CA PHE A 42 1.96 -9.61 2.35
C PHE A 42 2.93 -9.95 3.48
N HIS A 43 3.56 -8.92 4.04
CA HIS A 43 4.66 -9.09 4.97
C HIS A 43 4.30 -8.71 6.41
N CYS A 44 3.65 -7.56 6.55
CA CYS A 44 3.25 -7.02 7.84
C CYS A 44 2.11 -6.01 7.65
N GLN A 45 1.51 -5.57 8.74
CA GLN A 45 0.45 -4.57 8.75
C GLN A 45 0.72 -3.39 9.68
N GLU A 46 0.19 -2.22 9.34
CA GLU A 46 0.18 -1.05 10.22
C GLU A 46 -1.03 -0.14 9.98
N ARG A 47 -1.23 0.81 10.91
CA ARG A 47 -2.23 1.86 10.74
C ARG A 47 -1.72 2.92 9.78
N GLY A 48 -2.60 3.34 8.88
CA GLY A 48 -2.40 4.44 7.94
C GLY A 48 -3.62 5.33 7.84
N ALA A 49 -3.76 6.05 6.74
CA ALA A 49 -4.95 6.86 6.49
C ALA A 49 -6.14 5.96 6.12
N LEU A 50 -7.35 6.44 6.45
CA LEU A 50 -8.59 5.73 6.18
C LEU A 50 -8.82 5.59 4.66
N THR A 51 -9.04 4.35 4.21
CA THR A 51 -9.48 4.06 2.85
C THR A 51 -10.94 3.63 2.88
N ARG A 52 -11.71 4.05 1.88
CA ARG A 52 -13.11 3.65 1.67
C ARG A 52 -13.27 3.07 0.28
N LEU A 53 -14.01 1.98 0.17
CA LEU A 53 -14.36 1.36 -1.10
C LEU A 53 -15.79 0.83 -1.01
N GLY A 54 -16.72 1.55 -1.64
CA GLY A 54 -18.15 1.29 -1.47
C GLY A 54 -18.56 1.40 0.01
N PRO A 55 -19.23 0.39 0.59
CA PRO A 55 -19.64 0.39 2.00
C PRO A 55 -18.48 0.05 2.96
N ALA A 56 -17.37 -0.50 2.47
CA ALA A 56 -16.27 -0.95 3.32
C ALA A 56 -15.29 0.18 3.61
N SER A 57 -14.64 0.11 4.76
CA SER A 57 -13.57 1.03 5.12
C SER A 57 -12.53 0.40 6.03
N SER A 58 -11.28 0.86 5.93
CA SER A 58 -10.19 0.39 6.78
C SER A 58 -9.09 1.43 6.93
N THR A 59 -8.59 1.58 8.16
CA THR A 59 -7.33 2.29 8.46
C THR A 59 -6.11 1.36 8.47
N TRP A 60 -6.30 0.07 8.22
CA TRP A 60 -5.23 -0.92 8.20
C TRP A 60 -4.65 -1.09 6.80
N TRP A 61 -3.33 -1.16 6.75
CA TRP A 61 -2.55 -1.29 5.53
C TRP A 61 -1.56 -2.43 5.67
N ALA A 62 -1.42 -3.22 4.62
CA ALA A 62 -0.46 -4.30 4.54
C ALA A 62 0.71 -3.91 3.63
N ALA A 63 1.93 -4.16 4.10
CA ALA A 63 3.11 -4.09 3.26
C ALA A 63 3.10 -5.28 2.28
N ALA A 64 3.18 -4.99 0.99
CA ALA A 64 3.10 -5.97 -0.09
C ALA A 64 4.30 -5.86 -1.03
N GLU A 65 4.65 -6.97 -1.67
CA GLU A 65 5.55 -7.00 -2.82
C GLU A 65 4.78 -7.49 -4.05
N SER A 66 4.74 -6.67 -5.11
CA SER A 66 4.10 -7.04 -6.37
C SER A 66 4.96 -8.02 -7.17
N PRO A 67 4.40 -8.72 -8.18
CA PRO A 67 5.17 -9.55 -9.11
C PRO A 67 6.30 -8.80 -9.82
N GLY A 68 6.14 -7.49 -10.04
CA GLY A 68 7.18 -6.59 -10.57
C GLY A 68 8.32 -6.29 -9.59
N ARG A 69 8.31 -6.90 -8.39
CA ARG A 69 9.22 -6.66 -7.26
C ARG A 69 9.12 -5.24 -6.68
N VAL A 70 7.99 -4.58 -6.90
CA VAL A 70 7.70 -3.28 -6.31
C VAL A 70 7.15 -3.50 -4.91
N ARG A 71 7.72 -2.80 -3.93
CA ARG A 71 7.23 -2.83 -2.55
C ARG A 71 6.41 -1.59 -2.26
N GLY A 72 5.22 -1.80 -1.72
CA GLY A 72 4.36 -0.72 -1.27
C GLY A 72 3.26 -1.20 -0.34
N TRP A 73 2.21 -0.40 -0.23
CA TRP A 73 1.18 -0.55 0.76
C TRP A 73 -0.16 -0.81 0.08
N VAL A 74 -0.87 -1.82 0.57
CA VAL A 74 -2.21 -2.16 0.11
C VAL A 74 -3.17 -1.96 1.26
N SER A 75 -4.26 -1.24 1.04
CA SER A 75 -5.29 -1.11 2.07
C SER A 75 -5.95 -2.46 2.32
N GLN A 76 -6.16 -2.79 3.59
CA GLN A 76 -6.90 -3.99 3.98
C GLN A 76 -8.40 -3.88 3.66
N VAL A 77 -8.87 -2.74 3.12
CA VAL A 77 -10.21 -2.69 2.53
C VAL A 77 -10.36 -3.72 1.41
N TYR A 78 -9.28 -4.12 0.73
CA TYR A 78 -9.34 -5.14 -0.31
C TYR A 78 -9.31 -6.58 0.26
N PHE A 79 -9.09 -6.75 1.56
CA PHE A 79 -8.92 -8.07 2.15
C PHE A 79 -10.29 -8.71 2.37
N ARG A 80 -10.52 -9.89 1.77
CA ARG A 80 -11.64 -10.77 2.08
C ARG A 80 -11.75 -10.98 3.60
N GLY A 81 -12.95 -10.99 4.18
CA GLY A 81 -13.16 -11.42 5.57
C GLY A 81 -12.48 -10.60 6.67
N ALA A 82 -11.75 -9.53 6.34
CA ALA A 82 -11.27 -8.58 7.32
C ALA A 82 -12.49 -7.86 7.91
N PRO A 83 -12.70 -7.87 9.24
CA PRO A 83 -13.77 -7.10 9.84
C PRO A 83 -13.54 -5.60 9.60
N ASP A 84 -14.61 -4.81 9.56
CA ASP A 84 -14.51 -3.36 9.42
C ASP A 84 -13.47 -2.79 10.40
N ASP A 85 -12.52 -2.04 9.84
CA ASP A 85 -11.41 -1.38 10.55
C ASP A 85 -10.64 -2.25 11.58
N THR A 86 -10.55 -3.56 11.33
CA THR A 86 -9.83 -4.50 12.22
C THR A 86 -8.55 -5.01 11.54
N PRO A 87 -7.43 -5.15 12.26
CA PRO A 87 -6.22 -5.72 11.68
C PRO A 87 -6.45 -7.17 11.28
N ASP A 88 -5.86 -7.58 10.16
CA ASP A 88 -5.87 -8.98 9.72
C ASP A 88 -5.17 -9.89 10.75
N GLY A 89 -5.86 -10.91 11.25
CA GLY A 89 -5.32 -11.80 12.28
C GLY A 89 -4.15 -12.68 11.80
N GLY A 90 -3.92 -12.78 10.49
CA GLY A 90 -2.85 -13.54 9.86
C GLY A 90 -1.57 -12.73 9.60
N LEU A 91 -1.57 -11.40 9.81
CA LEU A 91 -0.41 -10.54 9.59
C LEU A 91 0.25 -10.06 10.89
N GLU A 92 1.58 -10.10 10.94
CA GLU A 92 2.34 -9.44 12.01
C GLU A 92 2.28 -7.91 11.86
N PHE A 93 2.38 -7.17 12.97
CA PHE A 93 2.52 -5.71 12.90
C PHE A 93 3.91 -5.29 12.39
N CYS A 94 3.96 -4.29 11.51
CA CYS A 94 5.22 -3.80 10.95
C CYS A 94 6.13 -3.23 12.05
N ARG A 95 7.35 -3.75 12.11
CA ARG A 95 8.45 -3.27 12.96
C ARG A 95 9.16 -2.09 12.29
N ALA A 96 10.03 -1.42 13.04
CA ALA A 96 10.78 -0.26 12.55
C ALA A 96 11.69 -0.60 11.35
N ASP A 97 12.24 -1.81 11.31
CA ASP A 97 13.07 -2.29 10.19
C ASP A 97 12.24 -2.48 8.91
N ASP A 98 11.01 -2.94 9.05
CA ASP A 98 10.05 -3.18 7.97
C ASP A 98 9.72 -1.87 7.28
N ARG A 99 9.38 -0.85 8.07
CA ARG A 99 9.11 0.52 7.57
C ARG A 99 10.30 1.09 6.81
N ARG A 100 11.53 0.91 7.33
CA ARG A 100 12.75 1.36 6.64
C ARG A 100 12.97 0.64 5.32
N GLY A 101 12.68 -0.66 5.27
CA GLY A 101 12.75 -1.46 4.04
C GLY A 101 11.76 -0.97 2.97
N MET A 102 10.56 -0.57 3.39
CA MET A 102 9.54 0.01 2.50
C MET A 102 9.98 1.38 1.97
N SER A 103 10.42 2.30 2.85
CA SER A 103 10.83 3.66 2.44
C SER A 103 12.02 3.71 1.47
N ARG A 104 12.92 2.71 1.49
CA ARG A 104 14.08 2.68 0.57
C ARG A 104 13.74 2.17 -0.83
N THR A 105 12.62 1.45 -0.97
CA THR A 105 12.24 0.81 -2.23
C THR A 105 11.27 1.69 -3.03
N VAL A 106 10.50 2.52 -2.33
CA VAL A 106 9.75 3.63 -2.91
C VAL A 106 10.78 4.68 -3.32
N PRO A 107 10.94 5.03 -4.60
CA PRO A 107 11.78 6.16 -4.96
C PRO A 107 11.27 7.38 -4.18
N ASP A 108 12.15 8.08 -3.48
CA ASP A 108 11.80 9.35 -2.84
C ASP A 108 11.04 10.18 -3.89
N PRO A 109 9.87 10.76 -3.56
CA PRO A 109 9.19 11.62 -4.52
C PRO A 109 10.18 12.70 -4.89
N VAL A 110 10.63 12.67 -6.15
CA VAL A 110 11.54 13.68 -6.67
C VAL A 110 10.84 15.00 -6.40
N PRO A 111 11.41 15.91 -5.59
CA PRO A 111 10.78 17.19 -5.37
C PRO A 111 10.67 17.82 -6.75
N VAL A 112 9.43 17.95 -7.24
CA VAL A 112 9.14 18.68 -8.47
C VAL A 112 9.61 20.10 -8.16
N ALA A 113 10.78 20.45 -8.68
CA ALA A 113 11.30 21.80 -8.57
C ALA A 113 10.26 22.70 -9.21
N VAL A 114 9.49 23.41 -8.38
CA VAL A 114 8.62 24.47 -8.83
C VAL A 114 9.56 25.46 -9.53
N PRO A 115 9.43 25.70 -10.85
CA PRO A 115 10.27 26.69 -11.49
C PRO A 115 9.95 28.03 -10.84
N TRP A 116 10.92 28.57 -10.11
CA TRP A 116 10.87 29.91 -9.57
C TRP A 116 10.53 30.86 -10.72
N ARG A 117 9.36 31.50 -10.65
CA ARG A 117 9.06 32.62 -11.54
C ARG A 117 10.05 33.72 -11.17
N HIS A 118 11.01 33.96 -12.05
CA HIS A 118 11.73 35.23 -12.08
C HIS A 118 10.68 36.34 -12.23
N ALA A 119 10.42 37.06 -11.14
CA ALA A 119 9.87 38.40 -11.22
C ALA A 119 10.97 39.29 -11.83
N GLY A 120 11.01 39.31 -13.16
CA GLY A 120 11.76 40.30 -13.94
C GLY A 120 11.02 41.63 -13.90
N GLY A 121 11.78 42.70 -13.68
CA GLY A 121 11.29 44.04 -13.36
C GLY A 121 10.46 44.74 -14.44
N ARG A 122 9.78 45.82 -14.03
CA ARG A 122 10.27 47.20 -14.12
C ARG A 122 9.56 48.05 -13.08
#